data_AF-I2B8U2-F1
#
_entry.id   AF-I2B8U2-F1
#
_cell.length_a   1.000
_cell.length_b   1.000
_cell.length_c   1.000
_cell.angle_alpha   90.00
_cell.angle_beta   90.00
_cell.angle_gamma   90.00
#
_symmetry.space_group_name_H-M   'P 1'
#
loop_
_entity.id
_entity.type
_entity.pdbx_description
1 polymer ?
#
loop_
_entity_poly.entity_id
_entity_poly.type
_entity_poly.pdbx_seq_one_letter_code
_entity_poly.pdbx_strand_id
1 'polypeptide(L)'
;MKTRTRLLGAAVLCVAGGYLGLVGYVHYHDTRRNLAYAEQINATAQNARILAMFQDKGCDYCHTPAAELPFYATLPGVKQLMDYDIQLGYKSFNLSDVRKKLTDNTAVSQSDLNKIEWVMQHQTMPPTRYTALHWAGGMDEQERALVLAWIKAQREAHYVTPDIAPERRNEPVQPIPLSLPVDGKKVALGKRLYHDTRLSGDNSISCAHCHQLGAGGADRRKTSLGVGGAIGPINAPTVFNAVFNVEQFWDGRAPTLQAQAGGPPLNPIEMASKSWDEITGKLRKDASLTRDFTAVYPQGFSGDTITDAIAEFEKTLITPNGPFDNYLRGDDNALTARQLRGYGLFKEHKCATCHGGVLLGGDAFEPLGLKKDFMFGDITDADIGRMNVTRDVRDRLRQKVPTLRNVALTEPYFHRGDVATLDEAVKLMLHHQVGTSLPQQDVDDIVAFLHSLTGVYTPHPD
;
A
#
# COMPACT_ATOMS: atom_id res chain seq x y z
N MET A 1 -40.21 -50.55 -1.12
CA MET A 1 -39.66 -49.54 -2.06
C MET A 1 -40.53 -48.28 -2.16
N LYS A 2 -41.81 -48.35 -2.55
CA LYS A 2 -42.68 -47.17 -2.79
C LYS A 2 -42.81 -46.17 -1.63
N THR A 3 -42.84 -46.61 -0.38
CA THR A 3 -42.96 -45.73 0.81
C THR A 3 -41.69 -44.95 1.10
N ARG A 4 -40.51 -45.58 0.94
CA ARG A 4 -39.21 -44.89 1.07
C ARG A 4 -39.04 -43.82 -0.02
N THR A 5 -39.46 -44.11 -1.25
CA THR A 5 -39.42 -43.12 -2.36
C THR A 5 -40.35 -41.93 -2.13
N ARG A 6 -41.54 -42.14 -1.54
CA ARG A 6 -42.48 -41.04 -1.20
C ARG A 6 -41.98 -40.19 -0.03
N LEU A 7 -41.43 -40.82 1.02
CA LEU A 7 -40.82 -40.10 2.15
C LEU A 7 -39.60 -39.29 1.71
N LEU A 8 -38.77 -39.85 0.81
CA LEU A 8 -37.65 -39.14 0.21
C LEU A 8 -38.12 -37.95 -0.62
N GLY A 9 -39.15 -38.12 -1.45
CA GLY A 9 -39.74 -37.03 -2.25
C GLY A 9 -40.34 -35.91 -1.40
N ALA A 10 -41.05 -36.25 -0.32
CA ALA A 10 -41.60 -35.26 0.61
C ALA A 10 -40.48 -34.49 1.35
N ALA A 11 -39.43 -35.19 1.79
CA ALA A 11 -38.28 -34.55 2.44
C ALA A 11 -37.56 -33.57 1.49
N VAL A 12 -37.36 -33.95 0.21
CA VAL A 12 -36.76 -33.08 -0.81
C VAL A 12 -37.61 -31.84 -1.05
N LEU A 13 -38.94 -31.98 -1.15
CA LEU A 13 -39.85 -30.84 -1.33
C LEU A 13 -39.83 -29.89 -0.13
N CYS A 14 -39.78 -30.40 1.11
CA CYS A 14 -39.68 -29.57 2.31
C CYS A 14 -38.35 -28.79 2.34
N VAL A 15 -37.23 -29.43 2.01
CA VAL A 15 -35.92 -28.77 1.94
C VAL A 15 -35.90 -27.70 0.85
N ALA A 16 -36.40 -28.02 -0.35
CA ALA A 16 -36.47 -27.07 -1.45
C ALA A 16 -37.38 -25.87 -1.13
N GLY A 17 -38.54 -26.11 -0.53
CA GLY A 17 -39.45 -25.05 -0.09
C GLY A 17 -38.85 -24.16 0.99
N GLY A 18 -38.16 -24.74 1.98
CA GLY A 18 -37.45 -23.99 3.00
C GLY A 18 -36.32 -23.13 2.43
N TYR A 19 -35.54 -23.68 1.51
CA TYR A 19 -34.48 -22.95 0.82
C TYR A 19 -35.03 -21.79 -0.03
N LEU A 20 -36.07 -22.02 -0.83
CA LEU A 20 -36.69 -20.95 -1.64
C LEU A 20 -37.34 -19.87 -0.76
N GLY A 21 -37.94 -20.26 0.37
CA GLY A 21 -38.46 -19.30 1.35
C GLY A 21 -37.35 -18.43 1.95
N LEU A 22 -36.18 -19.02 2.24
CA LEU A 22 -35.01 -18.29 2.72
C LEU A 22 -34.47 -17.32 1.66
N VAL A 23 -34.32 -17.76 0.41
CA VAL A 23 -33.90 -16.89 -0.70
C VAL A 23 -34.88 -15.74 -0.91
N GLY A 24 -36.19 -16.01 -0.87
CA GLY A 24 -37.21 -14.96 -0.97
C GLY A 24 -37.14 -13.95 0.18
N TYR A 25 -36.89 -14.42 1.41
CA TYR A 25 -36.65 -13.53 2.55
C TYR A 25 -35.39 -12.68 2.35
N VAL A 26 -34.28 -13.27 1.92
CA VAL A 26 -33.01 -12.56 1.64
C VAL A 26 -33.25 -11.45 0.62
N HIS A 27 -33.93 -11.77 -0.47
CA HIS A 27 -34.24 -10.79 -1.50
C HIS A 27 -35.07 -9.61 -0.95
N TYR A 28 -36.08 -9.89 -0.12
CA TYR A 28 -36.87 -8.85 0.54
C TYR A 28 -36.02 -8.00 1.49
N HIS A 29 -35.19 -8.64 2.33
CA HIS A 29 -34.29 -7.97 3.26
C HIS A 29 -33.32 -7.03 2.53
N ASP A 30 -32.64 -7.55 1.52
CA ASP A 30 -31.65 -6.79 0.73
C ASP A 30 -32.33 -5.61 0.02
N THR A 31 -33.51 -5.81 -0.57
CA THR A 31 -34.29 -4.74 -1.21
C THR A 31 -34.61 -3.60 -0.22
N ARG A 32 -35.06 -3.93 1.00
CA ARG A 32 -35.36 -2.93 2.04
C ARG A 32 -34.11 -2.17 2.47
N ARG A 33 -32.99 -2.88 2.63
CA ARG A 33 -31.69 -2.32 2.98
C ARG A 33 -31.18 -1.36 1.90
N ASN A 34 -31.30 -1.75 0.64
CA ASN A 34 -30.85 -0.94 -0.50
C ASN A 34 -31.68 0.36 -0.63
N LEU A 35 -33.00 0.28 -0.43
CA LEU A 35 -33.87 1.47 -0.41
C LEU A 35 -33.51 2.44 0.71
N ALA A 36 -33.32 1.93 1.94
CA ALA A 36 -32.93 2.75 3.08
C ALA A 36 -31.56 3.42 2.87
N TYR A 37 -30.61 2.71 2.25
CA TYR A 37 -29.30 3.28 1.94
C TYR A 37 -29.38 4.36 0.86
N ALA A 38 -30.17 4.15 -0.20
CA ALA A 38 -30.33 5.11 -1.30
C ALA A 38 -30.84 6.47 -0.82
N GLU A 39 -31.71 6.51 0.19
CA GLU A 39 -32.19 7.75 0.82
C GLU A 39 -31.09 8.53 1.57
N GLN A 40 -29.99 7.87 1.93
CA GLN A 40 -28.88 8.47 2.69
C GLN A 40 -27.72 8.92 1.80
N ILE A 41 -27.69 8.51 0.52
CA ILE A 41 -26.58 8.85 -0.38
C ILE A 41 -26.63 10.34 -0.70
N ASN A 42 -25.61 11.06 -0.23
CA ASN A 42 -25.37 12.46 -0.60
C ASN A 42 -24.02 12.57 -1.33
N ALA A 43 -24.02 12.29 -2.62
CA ALA A 43 -22.83 12.28 -3.47
C ALA A 43 -23.16 12.77 -4.89
N THR A 44 -22.14 13.03 -5.71
CA THR A 44 -22.35 13.28 -7.16
C THR A 44 -23.11 12.12 -7.81
N ALA A 45 -23.84 12.36 -8.90
CA ALA A 45 -24.64 11.33 -9.57
C ALA A 45 -23.83 10.08 -9.95
N GLN A 46 -22.58 10.26 -10.39
CA GLN A 46 -21.68 9.14 -10.69
C GLN A 46 -21.30 8.36 -9.42
N ASN A 47 -20.87 9.04 -8.36
CA ASN A 47 -20.50 8.39 -7.10
C ASN A 47 -21.70 7.71 -6.46
N ALA A 48 -22.88 8.34 -6.48
CA ALA A 48 -24.12 7.77 -5.98
C ALA A 48 -24.48 6.46 -6.69
N ARG A 49 -24.27 6.39 -8.01
CA ARG A 49 -24.49 5.15 -8.79
C ARG A 49 -23.55 4.03 -8.37
N ILE A 50 -22.27 4.34 -8.14
CA ILE A 50 -21.28 3.35 -7.69
C ILE A 50 -21.56 2.88 -6.26
N LEU A 51 -21.89 3.81 -5.35
CA LEU A 51 -22.29 3.51 -3.98
C LEU A 51 -23.53 2.60 -3.95
N ALA A 52 -24.56 2.94 -4.73
CA ALA A 52 -25.77 2.13 -4.84
C ALA A 52 -25.46 0.74 -5.39
N MET A 53 -24.55 0.61 -6.36
CA MET A 53 -24.14 -0.68 -6.90
C MET A 53 -23.41 -1.54 -5.86
N PHE A 54 -22.45 -0.98 -5.12
CA PHE A 54 -21.79 -1.73 -4.05
C PHE A 54 -22.74 -2.18 -2.95
N GLN A 55 -23.76 -1.35 -2.63
CA GLN A 55 -24.82 -1.73 -1.70
C GLN A 55 -25.69 -2.85 -2.27
N ASP A 56 -26.14 -2.70 -3.52
CA ASP A 56 -27.05 -3.61 -4.18
C ASP A 56 -26.48 -5.02 -4.31
N LYS A 57 -25.18 -5.10 -4.65
CA LYS A 57 -24.44 -6.36 -4.75
C LYS A 57 -23.97 -6.91 -3.41
N GLY A 58 -24.30 -6.22 -2.31
CA GLY A 58 -23.98 -6.64 -0.96
C GLY A 58 -22.49 -6.71 -0.64
N CYS A 59 -21.67 -5.91 -1.32
CA CYS A 59 -20.23 -5.86 -1.03
C CYS A 59 -19.95 -5.46 0.42
N ASP A 60 -20.81 -4.65 1.00
CA ASP A 60 -20.70 -4.18 2.38
C ASP A 60 -20.85 -5.28 3.42
N TYR A 61 -21.56 -6.39 3.12
CA TYR A 61 -21.70 -7.53 4.02
C TYR A 61 -20.37 -8.09 4.50
N CYS A 62 -19.39 -8.21 3.60
CA CYS A 62 -18.09 -8.78 3.91
C CYS A 62 -16.96 -7.74 3.97
N HIS A 63 -17.16 -6.53 3.45
CA HIS A 63 -16.10 -5.52 3.33
C HIS A 63 -16.32 -4.28 4.20
N THR A 64 -17.35 -4.27 5.07
CA THR A 64 -17.55 -3.22 6.07
C THR A 64 -17.86 -3.84 7.44
N PRO A 65 -17.43 -3.22 8.55
CA PRO A 65 -17.70 -3.75 9.89
C PRO A 65 -19.13 -3.45 10.38
N ALA A 66 -19.88 -2.60 9.68
CA ALA A 66 -21.14 -2.02 10.14
C ALA A 66 -22.39 -2.55 9.38
N ALA A 67 -22.22 -3.54 8.50
CA ALA A 67 -23.34 -4.06 7.73
C ALA A 67 -24.37 -4.76 8.64
N GLU A 68 -25.64 -4.38 8.49
CA GLU A 68 -26.76 -5.04 9.17
C GLU A 68 -26.98 -6.44 8.57
N LEU A 69 -26.71 -7.48 9.37
CA LEU A 69 -26.81 -8.87 8.93
C LEU A 69 -28.25 -9.39 9.06
N PRO A 70 -28.70 -10.24 8.12
CA PRO A 70 -30.01 -10.89 8.20
C PRO A 70 -30.10 -11.82 9.41
N PHE A 71 -31.32 -12.09 9.90
CA PHE A 71 -31.53 -12.82 11.17
C PHE A 71 -30.80 -14.17 11.23
N TYR A 72 -30.70 -14.89 10.10
CA TYR A 72 -30.11 -16.22 10.05
C TYR A 72 -28.59 -16.21 10.30
N ALA A 73 -27.94 -15.05 10.22
CA ALA A 73 -26.53 -14.88 10.56
C ALA A 73 -26.24 -15.18 12.03
N THR A 74 -27.26 -15.22 12.89
CA THR A 74 -27.14 -15.58 14.30
C THR A 74 -27.35 -17.08 14.58
N LEU A 75 -27.79 -17.86 13.58
CA LEU A 75 -28.08 -19.28 13.76
C LEU A 75 -26.77 -20.09 13.94
N PRO A 76 -26.74 -21.05 14.89
CA PRO A 76 -25.57 -21.92 15.07
C PRO A 76 -25.19 -22.65 13.77
N GLY A 77 -23.88 -22.72 13.48
CA GLY A 77 -23.32 -23.26 12.24
C GLY A 77 -23.23 -22.21 11.11
N VAL A 78 -24.31 -21.44 10.89
CA VAL A 78 -24.33 -20.36 9.90
C VAL A 78 -23.50 -19.17 10.37
N LYS A 79 -23.62 -18.81 11.65
CA LYS A 79 -22.85 -17.74 12.28
C LYS A 79 -21.35 -17.92 12.09
N GLN A 80 -20.82 -19.11 12.38
CA GLN A 80 -19.38 -19.38 12.28
C GLN A 80 -18.87 -19.26 10.84
N LEU A 81 -19.67 -19.73 9.86
CA LEU A 81 -19.33 -19.62 8.45
C LEU A 81 -19.35 -18.16 7.98
N MET A 82 -20.39 -17.41 8.34
CA MET A 82 -20.49 -15.99 7.99
C MET A 82 -19.41 -15.16 8.66
N ASP A 83 -19.15 -15.36 9.95
CA ASP A 83 -18.07 -14.67 10.68
C ASP A 83 -16.72 -14.90 9.99
N TYR A 84 -16.45 -16.13 9.55
CA TYR A 84 -15.22 -16.46 8.81
C TYR A 84 -15.13 -15.69 7.49
N ASP A 85 -16.18 -15.72 6.68
CA ASP A 85 -16.21 -15.06 5.36
C ASP A 85 -16.14 -13.52 5.50
N ILE A 86 -16.82 -12.95 6.50
CA ILE A 86 -16.78 -11.50 6.82
C ILE A 86 -15.39 -11.10 7.30
N GLN A 87 -14.78 -11.84 8.23
CA GLN A 87 -13.43 -11.55 8.70
C GLN A 87 -12.40 -11.64 7.57
N LEU A 88 -12.50 -12.65 6.71
CA LEU A 88 -11.61 -12.81 5.56
C LEU A 88 -11.81 -11.69 4.52
N GLY A 89 -13.06 -11.34 4.22
CA GLY A 89 -13.41 -10.23 3.32
C GLY A 89 -12.87 -8.90 3.82
N TYR A 90 -13.10 -8.60 5.10
CA TYR A 90 -12.71 -7.34 5.72
C TYR A 90 -11.19 -7.21 5.94
N LYS A 91 -10.52 -8.34 6.23
CA LYS A 91 -9.06 -8.44 6.22
C LYS A 91 -8.50 -8.13 4.84
N SER A 92 -9.13 -8.61 3.77
CA SER A 92 -8.66 -8.43 2.39
C SER A 92 -8.92 -7.02 1.84
N PHE A 93 -10.06 -6.44 2.17
CA PHE A 93 -10.47 -5.16 1.62
C PHE A 93 -11.48 -4.47 2.55
N ASN A 94 -11.22 -3.19 2.86
CA ASN A 94 -12.12 -2.35 3.64
C ASN A 94 -12.80 -1.35 2.71
N LEU A 95 -14.06 -1.61 2.40
CA LEU A 95 -14.87 -0.77 1.53
C LEU A 95 -15.32 0.53 2.22
N SER A 96 -15.21 0.63 3.54
CA SER A 96 -15.68 1.80 4.30
C SER A 96 -14.98 3.09 3.85
N ASP A 97 -13.68 3.03 3.59
CA ASP A 97 -12.89 4.19 3.18
C ASP A 97 -13.25 4.65 1.75
N VAL A 98 -13.45 3.69 0.84
CA VAL A 98 -13.95 3.95 -0.52
C VAL A 98 -15.32 4.62 -0.48
N ARG A 99 -16.25 4.09 0.34
CA ARG A 99 -17.60 4.65 0.48
C ARG A 99 -17.55 6.08 1.03
N LYS A 100 -16.73 6.31 2.06
CA LYS A 100 -16.53 7.64 2.62
C LYS A 100 -16.02 8.62 1.56
N LYS A 101 -14.98 8.26 0.81
CA LYS A 101 -14.40 9.11 -0.22
C LYS A 101 -15.39 9.42 -1.36
N LEU A 102 -16.17 8.44 -1.78
CA LEU A 102 -17.24 8.62 -2.76
C LEU A 102 -18.32 9.60 -2.26
N THR A 103 -18.76 9.48 -1.01
CA THR A 103 -19.70 10.42 -0.38
C THR A 103 -19.12 11.83 -0.29
N ASP A 104 -17.86 11.94 0.15
CA ASP A 104 -17.16 13.21 0.30
C ASP A 104 -16.71 13.82 -1.05
N ASN A 105 -16.92 13.11 -2.16
CA ASN A 105 -16.45 13.46 -3.51
C ASN A 105 -14.93 13.71 -3.58
N THR A 106 -14.17 12.87 -2.88
CA THR A 106 -12.70 12.86 -2.88
C THR A 106 -12.17 11.61 -3.58
N ALA A 107 -10.91 11.66 -4.00
CA ALA A 107 -10.28 10.60 -4.78
C ALA A 107 -10.08 9.31 -3.96
N VAL A 108 -10.54 8.17 -4.49
CA VAL A 108 -10.31 6.83 -3.93
C VAL A 108 -8.87 6.41 -4.16
N SER A 109 -8.21 5.81 -3.15
CA SER A 109 -6.79 5.44 -3.24
C SER A 109 -6.51 4.52 -4.45
N GLN A 110 -5.30 4.60 -5.00
CA GLN A 110 -4.93 3.78 -6.15
C GLN A 110 -4.96 2.29 -5.81
N SER A 111 -4.42 1.88 -4.67
CA SER A 111 -4.54 0.49 -4.17
C SER A 111 -5.99 -0.01 -4.09
N ASP A 112 -6.93 0.78 -3.57
CA ASP A 112 -8.35 0.36 -3.51
C ASP A 112 -8.97 0.27 -4.91
N LEU A 113 -8.70 1.24 -5.79
CA LEU A 113 -9.12 1.18 -7.20
C LEU A 113 -8.55 -0.07 -7.90
N ASN A 114 -7.28 -0.38 -7.69
CA ASN A 114 -6.61 -1.54 -8.30
C ASN A 114 -7.21 -2.87 -7.82
N LYS A 115 -7.58 -2.98 -6.53
CA LYS A 115 -8.26 -4.16 -5.98
C LYS A 115 -9.64 -4.35 -6.60
N ILE A 116 -10.44 -3.28 -6.68
CA ILE A 116 -11.77 -3.34 -7.28
C ILE A 116 -11.64 -3.71 -8.76
N GLU A 117 -10.74 -3.06 -9.50
CA GLU A 117 -10.51 -3.35 -10.92
C GLU A 117 -10.14 -4.81 -11.15
N TRP A 118 -9.18 -5.34 -10.40
CA TRP A 118 -8.73 -6.72 -10.57
C TRP A 118 -9.89 -7.71 -10.37
N VAL A 119 -10.70 -7.50 -9.34
CA VAL A 119 -11.87 -8.34 -9.06
C VAL A 119 -12.94 -8.23 -10.15
N MET A 120 -13.17 -7.03 -10.71
CA MET A 120 -14.12 -6.84 -11.81
C MET A 120 -13.63 -7.52 -13.10
N GLN A 121 -12.34 -7.44 -13.40
CA GLN A 121 -11.73 -8.05 -14.59
C GLN A 121 -11.76 -9.58 -14.52
N HIS A 122 -11.45 -10.15 -13.35
CA HIS A 122 -11.34 -11.61 -13.16
C HIS A 122 -12.62 -12.26 -12.63
N GLN A 123 -13.66 -11.48 -12.36
CA GLN A 123 -14.98 -11.95 -11.90
C GLN A 123 -14.90 -12.84 -10.66
N THR A 124 -14.00 -12.53 -9.73
CA THR A 124 -13.77 -13.36 -8.54
C THR A 124 -14.71 -13.03 -7.38
N MET A 125 -15.53 -11.99 -7.51
CA MET A 125 -16.53 -11.61 -6.52
C MET A 125 -17.89 -11.35 -7.19
N PRO A 126 -18.99 -11.57 -6.47
CA PRO A 126 -19.03 -12.21 -5.15
C PRO A 126 -18.70 -13.72 -5.19
N PRO A 127 -18.28 -14.33 -4.07
CA PRO A 127 -17.99 -15.76 -4.02
C PRO A 127 -19.27 -16.60 -4.18
N THR A 128 -19.17 -17.80 -4.75
CA THR A 128 -20.31 -18.69 -5.02
C THR A 128 -21.17 -19.00 -3.78
N ARG A 129 -20.54 -19.06 -2.59
CA ARG A 129 -21.26 -19.26 -1.32
C ARG A 129 -22.22 -18.12 -1.01
N TYR A 130 -21.86 -16.89 -1.36
CA TYR A 130 -22.72 -15.72 -1.20
C TYR A 130 -23.90 -15.78 -2.18
N THR A 131 -23.62 -16.02 -3.47
CA THR A 131 -24.67 -16.07 -4.51
C THR A 131 -25.61 -17.26 -4.37
N ALA A 132 -25.27 -18.26 -3.55
CA ALA A 132 -26.17 -19.37 -3.23
C ALA A 132 -27.42 -18.93 -2.46
N LEU A 133 -27.36 -17.80 -1.72
CA LEU A 133 -28.53 -17.21 -1.04
C LEU A 133 -28.91 -15.84 -1.60
N HIS A 134 -27.93 -15.09 -2.10
CA HIS A 134 -28.12 -13.75 -2.66
C HIS A 134 -28.11 -13.79 -4.19
N TRP A 135 -29.19 -14.28 -4.79
CA TRP A 135 -29.25 -14.50 -6.25
C TRP A 135 -29.09 -13.21 -7.07
N ALA A 136 -29.50 -12.06 -6.53
CA ALA A 136 -29.32 -10.74 -7.15
C ALA A 136 -27.91 -10.15 -6.93
N GLY A 137 -27.08 -10.79 -6.10
CA GLY A 137 -25.76 -10.28 -5.72
C GLY A 137 -24.70 -10.38 -6.83
N GLY A 138 -24.95 -11.17 -7.87
CA GLY A 138 -24.06 -11.26 -9.02
C GLY A 138 -23.98 -9.93 -9.81
N MET A 139 -22.82 -9.67 -10.40
CA MET A 139 -22.60 -8.51 -11.27
C MET A 139 -22.61 -8.92 -12.75
N ASP A 140 -23.48 -8.32 -13.53
CA ASP A 140 -23.52 -8.53 -14.98
C ASP A 140 -22.44 -7.74 -15.72
N GLU A 141 -22.36 -7.91 -17.05
CA GLU A 141 -21.34 -7.26 -17.87
C GLU A 141 -21.47 -5.74 -17.91
N GLN A 142 -22.69 -5.21 -17.91
CA GLN A 142 -22.94 -3.77 -17.96
C GLN A 142 -22.56 -3.12 -16.63
N GLU A 143 -22.91 -3.75 -15.51
CA GLU A 143 -22.55 -3.31 -14.17
C GLU A 143 -21.03 -3.30 -13.97
N ARG A 144 -20.33 -4.37 -14.39
CA ARG A 144 -18.86 -4.41 -14.35
C ARG A 144 -18.24 -3.33 -15.23
N ALA A 145 -18.75 -3.14 -16.46
CA ALA A 145 -18.25 -2.11 -17.36
C ALA A 145 -18.39 -0.69 -16.77
N LEU A 146 -19.48 -0.42 -16.02
CA LEU A 146 -19.68 0.84 -15.33
C LEU A 146 -18.66 1.08 -14.22
N VAL A 147 -18.36 0.05 -13.41
CA VAL A 147 -17.33 0.15 -12.36
C VAL A 147 -15.95 0.36 -12.98
N LEU A 148 -15.60 -0.39 -14.03
CA LEU A 148 -14.33 -0.24 -14.73
C LEU A 148 -14.18 1.15 -15.39
N ALA A 149 -15.24 1.68 -15.99
CA ALA A 149 -15.25 3.02 -16.55
C ALA A 149 -15.10 4.11 -15.47
N TRP A 150 -15.74 3.92 -14.30
CA TRP A 150 -15.56 4.80 -13.15
C TRP A 150 -14.11 4.79 -12.63
N ILE A 151 -13.50 3.60 -12.49
CA ILE A 151 -12.09 3.47 -12.07
C ILE A 151 -11.16 4.21 -13.04
N LYS A 152 -11.36 4.01 -14.36
CA LYS A 152 -10.61 4.72 -15.39
C LYS A 152 -10.76 6.24 -15.25
N ALA A 153 -11.98 6.73 -15.03
CA ALA A 153 -12.24 8.15 -14.84
C ALA A 153 -11.57 8.71 -13.58
N GLN A 154 -11.56 7.95 -12.47
CA GLN A 154 -10.86 8.32 -11.24
C GLN A 154 -9.34 8.44 -11.48
N ARG A 155 -8.73 7.50 -12.20
CA ARG A 155 -7.30 7.57 -12.55
C ARG A 155 -6.97 8.78 -13.40
N GLU A 156 -7.74 9.00 -14.47
CA GLU A 156 -7.55 10.14 -15.36
C GLU A 156 -7.65 11.47 -14.62
N ALA A 157 -8.60 11.60 -13.69
CA ALA A 157 -8.85 12.85 -12.97
C ALA A 157 -7.83 13.14 -11.85
N HIS A 158 -7.23 12.11 -11.24
CA HIS A 158 -6.51 12.27 -9.97
C HIS A 158 -5.08 11.72 -9.95
N TYR A 159 -4.73 10.80 -10.84
CA TYR A 159 -3.49 10.02 -10.71
C TYR A 159 -2.61 10.01 -11.96
N VAL A 160 -3.16 10.33 -13.13
CA VAL A 160 -2.39 10.40 -14.37
C VAL A 160 -1.29 11.46 -14.26
N THR A 161 -0.05 11.02 -14.46
CA THR A 161 1.10 11.91 -14.55
C THR A 161 1.14 12.60 -15.93
N PRO A 162 1.62 13.85 -16.04
CA PRO A 162 1.59 14.58 -17.31
C PRO A 162 2.36 13.93 -18.47
N ASP A 163 3.37 13.13 -18.15
CA ASP A 163 4.32 12.52 -19.09
C ASP A 163 4.02 11.05 -19.42
N ILE A 164 2.99 10.43 -18.86
CA ILE A 164 2.58 9.07 -19.23
C ILE A 164 1.97 9.05 -20.64
N ALA A 165 2.26 7.99 -21.41
CA ALA A 165 1.70 7.83 -22.74
C ALA A 165 0.17 7.66 -22.70
N PRO A 166 -0.60 8.25 -23.66
CA PRO A 166 -2.06 8.21 -23.66
C PRO A 166 -2.67 6.81 -23.51
N GLU A 167 -2.09 5.82 -24.18
CA GLU A 167 -2.53 4.42 -24.17
C GLU A 167 -2.27 3.70 -22.83
N ARG A 168 -1.38 4.25 -21.99
CA ARG A 168 -1.01 3.69 -20.68
C ARG A 168 -1.62 4.45 -19.49
N ARG A 169 -2.42 5.49 -19.71
CA ARG A 169 -3.04 6.32 -18.64
C ARG A 169 -3.87 5.52 -17.64
N ASN A 170 -4.48 4.41 -18.06
CA ASN A 170 -5.28 3.55 -17.19
C ASN A 170 -4.47 2.41 -16.52
N GLU A 171 -3.15 2.35 -16.69
CA GLU A 171 -2.34 1.37 -15.97
C GLU A 171 -2.43 1.62 -14.44
N PRO A 172 -2.34 0.57 -13.61
CA PRO A 172 -2.43 0.68 -12.15
C PRO A 172 -1.18 1.32 -11.52
N VAL A 173 -0.24 1.79 -12.34
CA VAL A 173 1.09 2.34 -12.00
C VAL A 173 1.36 3.58 -12.84
N GLN A 174 2.22 4.47 -12.34
CA GLN A 174 2.56 5.74 -13.00
C GLN A 174 4.09 5.93 -12.99
N PRO A 175 4.68 6.59 -14.00
CA PRO A 175 6.11 6.88 -14.00
C PRO A 175 6.50 7.84 -12.87
N ILE A 176 7.72 7.74 -12.35
CA ILE A 176 8.25 8.73 -11.41
C ILE A 176 8.43 10.06 -12.16
N PRO A 177 7.87 11.19 -11.67
CA PRO A 177 8.07 12.50 -12.28
C PRO A 177 9.54 12.82 -12.52
N LEU A 178 9.86 13.50 -13.62
CA LEU A 178 11.25 13.85 -13.95
C LEU A 178 11.90 14.82 -12.95
N SER A 179 11.08 15.63 -12.26
CA SER A 179 11.52 16.60 -11.27
C SER A 179 10.36 16.96 -10.33
N LEU A 180 10.69 17.45 -9.14
CA LEU A 180 9.74 18.07 -8.21
C LEU A 180 10.16 19.52 -7.93
N PRO A 181 9.20 20.43 -7.70
CA PRO A 181 9.54 21.79 -7.27
C PRO A 181 10.16 21.76 -5.87
N VAL A 182 11.29 22.44 -5.72
CA VAL A 182 12.06 22.55 -4.47
C VAL A 182 12.67 23.94 -4.30
N ASP A 183 12.95 24.32 -3.06
CA ASP A 183 13.78 25.48 -2.73
C ASP A 183 15.26 25.07 -2.71
N GLY A 184 16.00 25.45 -3.76
CA GLY A 184 17.41 25.08 -3.91
C GLY A 184 18.31 25.49 -2.74
N LYS A 185 18.02 26.59 -2.03
CA LYS A 185 18.82 27.02 -0.88
C LYS A 185 18.61 26.09 0.31
N LYS A 186 17.36 25.67 0.55
CA LYS A 186 17.04 24.67 1.57
C LYS A 186 17.60 23.31 1.21
N VAL A 187 17.53 22.90 -0.06
CA VAL A 187 18.15 21.66 -0.57
C VAL A 187 19.64 21.63 -0.25
N ALA A 188 20.39 22.70 -0.53
CA ALA A 188 21.82 22.76 -0.25
C ALA A 188 22.13 22.61 1.25
N LEU A 189 21.34 23.23 2.13
CA LEU A 189 21.46 23.05 3.58
C LEU A 189 21.08 21.64 4.02
N GLY A 190 19.97 21.10 3.51
CA GLY A 190 19.49 19.75 3.79
C GLY A 190 20.50 18.69 3.40
N LYS A 191 21.12 18.82 2.22
CA LYS A 191 22.19 17.94 1.74
C LYS A 191 23.37 17.93 2.70
N ARG A 192 23.78 19.10 3.20
CA ARG A 192 24.86 19.20 4.21
C ARG A 192 24.46 18.49 5.50
N LEU A 193 23.26 18.77 6.02
CA LEU A 193 22.75 18.20 7.27
C LEU A 193 22.55 16.68 7.20
N TYR A 194 22.05 16.18 6.07
CA TYR A 194 21.89 14.74 5.80
C TYR A 194 23.20 13.95 5.95
N HIS A 195 24.32 14.59 5.64
CA HIS A 195 25.66 14.00 5.77
C HIS A 195 26.38 14.39 7.06
N ASP A 196 25.82 15.31 7.87
CA ASP A 196 26.48 15.86 9.05
C ASP A 196 26.35 14.92 10.25
N THR A 197 27.48 14.37 10.70
CA THR A 197 27.49 13.44 11.83
C THR A 197 27.18 14.10 13.16
N ARG A 198 27.25 15.44 13.25
CA ARG A 198 26.93 16.19 14.48
C ARG A 198 25.46 16.09 14.87
N LEU A 199 24.61 15.50 14.02
CA LEU A 199 23.25 15.14 14.38
C LEU A 199 23.19 13.94 15.36
N SER A 200 24.23 13.09 15.42
CA SER A 200 24.33 12.01 16.42
C SER A 200 24.99 12.48 17.71
N GLY A 201 24.67 11.84 18.83
CA GLY A 201 25.14 12.21 20.17
C GLY A 201 26.67 12.19 20.32
N ASP A 202 27.33 11.26 19.64
CA ASP A 202 28.79 11.05 19.66
C ASP A 202 29.51 11.61 18.41
N ASN A 203 28.78 12.27 17.50
CA ASN A 203 29.27 12.76 16.21
C ASN A 203 29.80 11.68 15.25
N SER A 204 29.36 10.43 15.36
CA SER A 204 29.80 9.32 14.50
C SER A 204 28.86 8.96 13.36
N ILE A 205 27.56 9.30 13.44
CA ILE A 205 26.53 8.84 12.49
C ILE A 205 25.73 10.01 11.92
N SER A 206 25.41 9.92 10.64
CA SER A 206 24.50 10.81 9.91
C SER A 206 23.45 10.00 9.16
N CYS A 207 22.45 10.65 8.55
CA CYS A 207 21.43 9.96 7.74
C CYS A 207 22.08 9.11 6.63
N ALA A 208 23.14 9.63 6.01
CA ALA A 208 23.88 8.97 4.95
C ALA A 208 24.58 7.66 5.36
N HIS A 209 24.75 7.38 6.66
CA HIS A 209 25.33 6.11 7.13
C HIS A 209 24.35 4.94 6.94
N CYS A 210 23.07 5.16 7.28
CA CYS A 210 22.01 4.16 7.17
C CYS A 210 21.28 4.23 5.82
N HIS A 211 21.31 5.38 5.15
CA HIS A 211 20.62 5.62 3.89
C HIS A 211 21.62 6.04 2.81
N GLN A 212 22.48 5.10 2.40
CA GLN A 212 23.59 5.41 1.51
C GLN A 212 23.08 5.61 0.08
N LEU A 213 23.20 6.83 -0.46
CA LEU A 213 22.73 7.14 -1.83
C LEU A 213 23.43 6.28 -2.89
N GLY A 214 24.69 5.88 -2.66
CA GLY A 214 25.44 4.97 -3.52
C GLY A 214 25.05 3.49 -3.40
N ALA A 215 24.23 3.12 -2.42
CA ALA A 215 23.76 1.75 -2.18
C ALA A 215 22.22 1.69 -2.18
N GLY A 216 21.60 2.33 -3.17
CA GLY A 216 20.15 2.29 -3.35
C GLY A 216 19.36 3.08 -2.30
N GLY A 217 20.00 3.96 -1.53
CA GLY A 217 19.37 4.78 -0.49
C GLY A 217 19.09 4.03 0.82
N ALA A 218 19.70 2.86 1.02
CA ALA A 218 19.61 2.01 2.21
C ALA A 218 21.03 1.59 2.69
N ASP A 219 21.14 0.79 3.75
CA ASP A 219 22.42 0.34 4.31
C ASP A 219 22.82 -1.08 3.89
N ARG A 220 21.93 -1.79 3.19
CA ARG A 220 22.06 -3.20 2.76
C ARG A 220 22.42 -4.16 3.90
N ARG A 221 21.91 -3.87 5.10
CA ARG A 221 22.00 -4.74 6.28
C ARG A 221 20.65 -5.36 6.59
N LYS A 222 20.66 -6.48 7.32
CA LYS A 222 19.44 -7.05 7.88
C LYS A 222 18.68 -6.00 8.70
N THR A 223 19.36 -5.37 9.66
CA THR A 223 18.88 -4.19 10.39
C THR A 223 20.04 -3.23 10.64
N SER A 224 19.71 -1.95 10.85
CA SER A 224 20.70 -0.87 10.90
C SER A 224 21.53 -0.87 12.17
N LEU A 225 22.75 -0.32 12.06
CA LEU A 225 23.62 -0.06 13.21
C LEU A 225 23.54 1.41 13.62
N GLY A 226 23.23 1.66 14.89
CA GLY A 226 23.30 2.96 15.51
C GLY A 226 24.59 3.21 16.29
N VAL A 227 24.58 4.30 17.06
CA VAL A 227 25.69 4.74 17.91
C VAL A 227 26.12 3.61 18.86
N GLY A 228 27.43 3.46 19.03
CA GLY A 228 28.01 2.42 19.90
C GLY A 228 27.81 0.98 19.40
N GLY A 229 27.38 0.79 18.14
CA GLY A 229 27.11 -0.54 17.58
C GLY A 229 25.75 -1.13 17.98
N ALA A 230 24.83 -0.29 18.49
CA ALA A 230 23.45 -0.70 18.75
C ALA A 230 22.80 -1.25 17.46
N ILE A 231 22.05 -2.34 17.56
CA ILE A 231 21.38 -2.97 16.41
C ILE A 231 19.89 -2.61 16.47
N GLY A 232 19.39 -1.96 15.42
CA GLY A 232 17.97 -1.64 15.27
C GLY A 232 17.09 -2.88 15.08
N PRO A 233 15.78 -2.79 15.35
CA PRO A 233 14.87 -3.93 15.25
C PRO A 233 14.32 -4.17 13.83
N ILE A 234 14.62 -3.28 12.87
CA ILE A 234 13.96 -3.24 11.57
C ILE A 234 14.95 -2.85 10.47
N ASN A 235 14.71 -3.33 9.25
CA ASN A 235 15.47 -3.00 8.05
C ASN A 235 15.22 -1.53 7.65
N ALA A 236 16.28 -0.81 7.30
CA ALA A 236 16.18 0.57 6.84
C ALA A 236 15.61 0.62 5.41
N PRO A 237 14.41 1.21 5.20
CA PRO A 237 13.88 1.39 3.86
C PRO A 237 14.71 2.43 3.09
N THR A 238 14.62 2.41 1.76
CA THR A 238 15.28 3.42 0.93
C THR A 238 14.72 4.83 1.14
N VAL A 239 15.58 5.84 1.11
CA VAL A 239 15.17 7.25 0.98
C VAL A 239 14.74 7.63 -0.44
N PHE A 240 15.13 6.85 -1.45
CA PHE A 240 14.77 7.17 -2.83
C PHE A 240 13.25 7.07 -3.04
N ASN A 241 12.69 8.13 -3.58
CA ASN A 241 11.27 8.31 -3.84
C ASN A 241 10.39 8.37 -2.58
N ALA A 242 10.97 8.41 -1.38
CA ALA A 242 10.21 8.39 -0.11
C ALA A 242 9.23 9.58 0.04
N VAL A 243 9.48 10.68 -0.68
CA VAL A 243 8.57 11.83 -0.82
C VAL A 243 7.16 11.45 -1.27
N PHE A 244 7.00 10.35 -2.03
CA PHE A 244 5.71 9.91 -2.54
C PHE A 244 4.99 8.90 -1.62
N ASN A 245 5.59 8.49 -0.50
CA ASN A 245 4.89 7.64 0.47
C ASN A 245 3.69 8.39 1.08
N VAL A 246 2.60 7.68 1.34
CA VAL A 246 1.43 8.24 2.07
C VAL A 246 1.82 8.68 3.48
N GLU A 247 2.67 7.90 4.14
CA GLU A 247 3.26 8.15 5.45
C GLU A 247 4.65 7.46 5.49
N GLN A 248 5.52 7.86 6.40
CA GLN A 248 6.88 7.35 6.52
C GLN A 248 7.03 6.28 7.61
N PHE A 249 8.14 5.56 7.59
CA PHE A 249 8.39 4.30 8.32
C PHE A 249 7.51 3.13 7.88
N TRP A 250 7.86 1.92 8.30
CA TRP A 250 7.12 0.69 8.01
C TRP A 250 5.70 0.68 8.61
N ASP A 251 5.51 1.28 9.79
CA ASP A 251 4.21 1.38 10.49
C ASP A 251 3.44 2.67 10.15
N GLY A 252 4.02 3.58 9.37
CA GLY A 252 3.39 4.84 8.99
C GLY A 252 3.31 5.87 10.13
N ARG A 253 4.11 5.75 11.18
CA ARG A 253 3.98 6.61 12.38
C ARG A 253 4.34 8.08 12.16
N ALA A 254 4.96 8.43 11.02
CA ALA A 254 5.32 9.79 10.68
C ALA A 254 4.59 10.23 9.40
N PRO A 255 3.78 11.31 9.42
CA PRO A 255 2.96 11.70 8.27
C PRO A 255 3.76 12.34 7.12
N THR A 256 4.97 12.82 7.36
CA THR A 256 5.79 13.54 6.37
C THR A 256 7.28 13.20 6.53
N LEU A 257 8.09 13.50 5.50
CA LEU A 257 9.55 13.40 5.58
C LEU A 257 10.12 14.26 6.72
N GLN A 258 9.63 15.48 6.90
CA GLN A 258 10.07 16.36 7.99
C GLN A 258 9.79 15.73 9.37
N ALA A 259 8.59 15.18 9.58
CA ALA A 259 8.26 14.50 10.82
C ALA A 259 9.12 13.24 11.03
N GLN A 260 9.43 12.52 9.95
CA GLN A 260 10.31 11.35 9.97
C GLN A 260 11.73 11.75 10.38
N ALA A 261 12.31 12.78 9.76
CA ALA A 261 13.65 13.28 10.06
C ALA A 261 13.81 13.75 11.52
N GLY A 262 12.69 14.04 12.20
CA GLY A 262 12.66 14.37 13.62
C GLY A 262 12.93 13.19 14.57
N GLY A 263 12.72 11.95 14.11
CA GLY A 263 12.83 10.73 14.93
C GLY A 263 14.27 10.25 15.15
N PRO A 264 15.02 9.90 14.08
CA PRO A 264 16.34 9.29 14.19
C PRO A 264 17.35 10.03 15.06
N PRO A 265 17.47 11.37 15.00
CA PRO A 265 18.41 12.12 15.82
C PRO A 265 18.30 11.82 17.33
N LEU A 266 17.07 11.62 17.82
CA LEU A 266 16.77 11.43 19.25
C LEU A 266 16.57 9.95 19.64
N ASN A 267 16.59 9.03 18.67
CA ASN A 267 16.40 7.61 18.94
C ASN A 267 17.69 7.01 19.56
N PRO A 268 17.65 6.44 20.78
CA PRO A 268 18.83 5.97 21.50
C PRO A 268 19.55 4.78 20.84
N ILE A 269 18.88 4.05 19.94
CA ILE A 269 19.48 2.92 19.19
C ILE A 269 19.85 3.30 17.75
N GLU A 270 19.65 4.57 17.36
CA GLU A 270 20.05 5.10 16.05
C GLU A 270 21.12 6.19 16.25
N MET A 271 20.75 7.47 16.32
CA MET A 271 21.71 8.59 16.42
C MET A 271 21.94 9.08 17.85
N ALA A 272 21.07 8.73 18.81
CA ALA A 272 21.29 8.88 20.25
C ALA A 272 21.67 10.29 20.77
N SER A 273 21.31 11.38 20.07
CA SER A 273 21.37 12.72 20.67
C SER A 273 20.31 12.86 21.76
N LYS A 274 20.63 13.57 22.84
CA LYS A 274 19.74 13.72 24.00
C LYS A 274 18.65 14.77 23.79
N SER A 275 18.92 15.76 22.95
CA SER A 275 17.97 16.83 22.62
C SER A 275 18.38 17.60 21.36
N TRP A 276 17.44 18.36 20.81
CA TRP A 276 17.75 19.34 19.77
C TRP A 276 18.68 20.46 20.24
N ASP A 277 18.68 20.80 21.53
CA ASP A 277 19.62 21.78 22.09
C ASP A 277 21.06 21.28 22.02
N GLU A 278 21.28 19.97 22.24
CA GLU A 278 22.59 19.34 22.05
C GLU A 278 23.04 19.46 20.59
N ILE A 279 22.17 19.09 19.65
CA ILE A 279 22.45 19.14 18.20
C ILE A 279 22.75 20.58 17.77
N THR A 280 21.87 21.52 18.09
CA THR A 280 22.03 22.92 17.69
C THR A 280 23.28 23.54 18.35
N GLY A 281 23.61 23.16 19.58
CA GLY A 281 24.83 23.58 20.26
C GLY A 281 26.11 23.08 19.57
N LYS A 282 26.08 21.90 18.95
CA LYS A 282 27.17 21.37 18.11
C LYS A 282 27.27 22.13 16.79
N LEU A 283 26.15 22.32 16.08
CA LEU A 283 26.11 22.98 14.77
C LEU A 283 26.49 24.47 14.83
N ARG A 284 26.07 25.20 15.88
CA ARG A 284 26.40 26.63 16.07
C ARG A 284 27.91 26.92 16.18
N LYS A 285 28.73 25.92 16.50
CA LYS A 285 30.20 26.07 16.54
C LYS A 285 30.83 26.21 15.16
N ASP A 286 30.07 25.90 14.10
CA ASP A 286 30.48 26.07 12.72
C ASP A 286 29.96 27.41 12.19
N ALA A 287 30.86 28.40 12.14
CA ALA A 287 30.52 29.75 11.71
C ALA A 287 30.04 29.81 10.26
N SER A 288 30.57 28.95 9.38
CA SER A 288 30.14 28.92 7.98
C SER A 288 28.75 28.34 7.87
N LEU A 289 28.50 27.17 8.46
CA LEU A 289 27.16 26.57 8.48
C LEU A 289 26.14 27.51 9.12
N THR A 290 26.49 28.16 10.24
CA THR A 290 25.58 29.10 10.92
C THR A 290 25.19 30.26 10.00
N ARG A 291 26.17 30.92 9.35
CA ARG A 291 25.89 32.01 8.41
C ARG A 291 24.98 31.55 7.27
N ASP A 292 25.32 30.43 6.63
CA ASP A 292 24.56 29.92 5.49
C ASP A 292 23.15 29.49 5.92
N PHE A 293 23.01 28.91 7.12
CA PHE A 293 21.73 28.49 7.67
C PHE A 293 20.84 29.68 8.01
N THR A 294 21.36 30.72 8.68
CA THR A 294 20.57 31.91 9.05
C THR A 294 20.13 32.72 7.84
N ALA A 295 20.85 32.63 6.72
CA ALA A 295 20.44 33.25 5.46
C ALA A 295 19.16 32.62 4.85
N VAL A 296 18.88 31.35 5.15
CA VAL A 296 17.67 30.63 4.71
C VAL A 296 16.60 30.61 5.80
N TYR A 297 17.00 30.46 7.05
CA TYR A 297 16.15 30.44 8.23
C TYR A 297 16.58 31.55 9.21
N PRO A 298 16.01 32.77 9.11
CA PRO A 298 16.36 33.89 10.00
C PRO A 298 16.20 33.59 11.50
N GLN A 299 15.32 32.65 11.86
CA GLN A 299 15.12 32.14 13.23
C GLN A 299 16.29 31.26 13.75
N GLY A 300 17.20 30.83 12.87
CA GLY A 300 18.33 29.98 13.20
C GLY A 300 17.99 28.50 13.41
N PHE A 301 18.94 27.74 13.95
CA PHE A 301 18.78 26.30 14.17
C PHE A 301 17.71 25.99 15.21
N SER A 302 16.77 25.13 14.83
CA SER A 302 15.84 24.39 15.69
C SER A 302 15.61 23.00 15.08
N GLY A 303 14.96 22.09 15.82
CA GLY A 303 14.57 20.80 15.24
C GLY A 303 13.70 20.97 13.98
N ASP A 304 12.78 21.92 14.01
CA ASP A 304 11.88 22.19 12.88
C ASP A 304 12.64 22.69 11.65
N THR A 305 13.58 23.64 11.80
CA THR A 305 14.32 24.19 10.65
C THR A 305 15.34 23.21 10.09
N ILE A 306 15.96 22.38 10.94
CA ILE A 306 16.87 21.32 10.51
C ILE A 306 16.11 20.25 9.73
N THR A 307 14.99 19.77 10.25
CA THR A 307 14.18 18.73 9.61
C THR A 307 13.49 19.22 8.34
N ASP A 308 13.07 20.49 8.28
CA ASP A 308 12.53 21.11 7.06
C ASP A 308 13.58 21.12 5.93
N ALA A 309 14.82 21.52 6.24
CA ALA A 309 15.91 21.52 5.26
C ALA A 309 16.22 20.10 4.76
N ILE A 310 16.33 19.13 5.67
CA ILE A 310 16.57 17.72 5.33
C ILE A 310 15.44 17.18 4.43
N ALA A 311 14.18 17.41 4.82
CA ALA A 311 13.04 16.97 4.03
C ALA A 311 13.01 17.60 2.63
N GLU A 312 13.41 18.87 2.51
CA GLU A 312 13.51 19.54 1.21
C GLU A 312 14.59 18.90 0.33
N PHE A 313 15.75 18.52 0.90
CA PHE A 313 16.75 17.74 0.19
C PHE A 313 16.22 16.36 -0.23
N GLU A 314 15.50 15.66 0.65
CA GLU A 314 14.94 14.34 0.37
C GLU A 314 13.90 14.36 -0.76
N LYS A 315 13.20 15.47 -1.00
CA LYS A 315 12.35 15.65 -2.20
C LYS A 315 13.13 15.52 -3.51
N THR A 316 14.43 15.83 -3.50
CA THR A 316 15.30 15.69 -4.69
C THR A 316 15.77 14.26 -4.91
N LEU A 317 15.62 13.38 -3.92
CA LEU A 317 16.03 11.98 -3.98
C LEU A 317 15.00 11.14 -4.73
N ILE A 318 14.64 11.55 -5.95
CA ILE A 318 13.80 10.78 -6.87
C ILE A 318 14.65 10.09 -7.93
N THR A 319 14.18 8.96 -8.43
CA THR A 319 14.88 8.14 -9.43
C THR A 319 14.00 7.90 -10.66
N PRO A 320 13.81 8.92 -11.54
CA PRO A 320 13.10 8.75 -12.80
C PRO A 320 13.93 7.96 -13.83
N ASN A 321 13.45 7.87 -15.07
CA ASN A 321 14.17 7.34 -16.24
C ASN A 321 14.63 5.87 -16.13
N GLY A 322 14.05 5.09 -15.22
CA GLY A 322 14.21 3.64 -15.24
C GLY A 322 13.55 3.04 -16.49
N PRO A 323 13.99 1.85 -16.97
CA PRO A 323 13.43 1.21 -18.16
C PRO A 323 11.90 1.10 -18.13
N PHE A 324 11.31 0.77 -16.97
CA PHE A 324 9.86 0.69 -16.84
C PHE A 324 9.17 2.06 -16.96
N ASP A 325 9.77 3.13 -16.44
CA ASP A 325 9.20 4.46 -16.60
C ASP A 325 9.26 4.94 -18.05
N ASN A 326 10.36 4.65 -18.76
CA ASN A 326 10.48 4.99 -20.18
C ASN A 326 9.44 4.23 -21.01
N TYR A 327 9.19 2.96 -20.69
CA TYR A 327 8.07 2.22 -21.23
C TYR A 327 6.74 2.92 -20.94
N LEU A 328 6.46 3.30 -19.69
CA LEU A 328 5.22 4.02 -19.35
C LEU A 328 5.06 5.36 -20.12
N ARG A 329 6.16 6.00 -20.50
CA ARG A 329 6.20 7.25 -21.27
C ARG A 329 6.06 7.11 -22.79
N GLY A 330 6.05 5.89 -23.34
CA GLY A 330 5.91 5.70 -24.80
C GLY A 330 7.00 4.90 -25.47
N ASP A 331 8.10 4.57 -24.78
CA ASP A 331 9.18 3.80 -25.39
C ASP A 331 8.89 2.30 -25.31
N ASP A 332 8.23 1.77 -26.34
CA ASP A 332 7.90 0.35 -26.48
C ASP A 332 9.14 -0.57 -26.45
N ASN A 333 10.33 -0.04 -26.71
CA ASN A 333 11.58 -0.81 -26.70
C ASN A 333 12.36 -0.71 -25.38
N ALA A 334 11.87 0.06 -24.40
CA ALA A 334 12.55 0.23 -23.12
C ALA A 334 12.57 -1.05 -22.27
N LEU A 335 11.62 -1.97 -22.48
CA LEU A 335 11.59 -3.26 -21.81
C LEU A 335 11.93 -4.40 -22.76
N THR A 336 12.68 -5.37 -22.24
CA THR A 336 12.86 -6.66 -22.91
C THR A 336 11.55 -7.46 -22.91
N ALA A 337 11.41 -8.42 -23.84
CA ALA A 337 10.25 -9.32 -23.86
C ALA A 337 10.06 -10.08 -22.53
N ARG A 338 11.15 -10.40 -21.83
CA ARG A 338 11.11 -11.04 -20.50
C ARG A 338 10.51 -10.12 -19.44
N GLN A 339 10.92 -8.86 -19.43
CA GLN A 339 10.37 -7.84 -18.52
C GLN A 339 8.89 -7.56 -18.79
N LEU A 340 8.48 -7.50 -20.07
CA LEU A 340 7.06 -7.33 -20.42
C LEU A 340 6.20 -8.50 -19.94
N ARG A 341 6.66 -9.75 -20.12
CA ARG A 341 5.97 -10.92 -19.55
C ARG A 341 5.92 -10.86 -18.03
N GLY A 342 7.03 -10.50 -17.39
CA GLY A 342 7.09 -10.30 -15.93
C GLY A 342 6.08 -9.28 -15.42
N TYR A 343 5.91 -8.16 -16.12
CA TYR A 343 4.89 -7.16 -15.78
C TYR A 343 3.47 -7.70 -15.96
N GLY A 344 3.22 -8.49 -17.01
CA GLY A 344 1.95 -9.20 -17.20
C GLY A 344 1.63 -10.12 -16.01
N LEU A 345 2.57 -10.99 -15.65
CA LEU A 345 2.46 -11.89 -14.50
C LEU A 345 2.27 -11.14 -13.18
N PHE A 346 2.97 -10.02 -13.00
CA PHE A 346 2.83 -9.16 -11.83
C PHE A 346 1.40 -8.61 -11.68
N LYS A 347 0.75 -8.22 -12.78
CA LYS A 347 -0.67 -7.79 -12.78
C LYS A 347 -1.62 -8.97 -12.57
N GLU A 348 -1.42 -10.06 -13.30
CA GLU A 348 -2.26 -11.26 -13.24
C GLU A 348 -2.28 -11.87 -11.83
N HIS A 349 -1.12 -11.92 -11.16
CA HIS A 349 -0.98 -12.44 -9.80
C HIS A 349 -1.17 -11.39 -8.71
N LYS A 350 -1.98 -10.36 -8.96
CA LYS A 350 -2.48 -9.39 -7.96
C LYS A 350 -1.42 -8.49 -7.34
N CYS A 351 -0.15 -8.54 -7.75
CA CYS A 351 0.90 -7.73 -7.12
C CYS A 351 0.58 -6.23 -7.26
N ALA A 352 0.08 -5.82 -8.42
CA ALA A 352 -0.34 -4.44 -8.70
C ALA A 352 -1.55 -3.93 -7.88
N THR A 353 -2.24 -4.81 -7.14
CA THR A 353 -3.34 -4.40 -6.25
C THR A 353 -2.85 -3.72 -4.97
N CYS A 354 -1.63 -4.03 -4.53
CA CYS A 354 -0.97 -3.40 -3.39
C CYS A 354 0.23 -2.55 -3.84
N HIS A 355 0.94 -3.00 -4.88
CA HIS A 355 2.10 -2.32 -5.44
C HIS A 355 1.72 -1.52 -6.68
N GLY A 356 0.87 -0.50 -6.48
CA GLY A 356 0.37 0.40 -7.52
C GLY A 356 0.95 1.81 -7.46
N GLY A 357 0.41 2.69 -8.29
CA GLY A 357 0.74 4.11 -8.32
C GLY A 357 2.18 4.41 -8.74
N VAL A 358 2.67 5.58 -8.32
CA VAL A 358 3.99 6.11 -8.72
C VAL A 358 5.16 5.29 -8.15
N LEU A 359 4.97 4.71 -6.96
CA LEU A 359 5.98 3.96 -6.22
C LEU A 359 5.92 2.43 -6.45
N LEU A 360 4.90 1.92 -7.12
CA LEU A 360 4.56 0.49 -7.06
C LEU A 360 4.51 0.02 -5.60
N GLY A 361 3.72 0.73 -4.78
CA GLY A 361 3.65 0.59 -3.33
C GLY A 361 3.52 1.94 -2.64
N GLY A 362 3.80 2.00 -1.34
CA GLY A 362 3.90 3.24 -0.55
C GLY A 362 2.58 3.97 -0.26
N ASP A 363 1.45 3.51 -0.80
CA ASP A 363 0.14 4.19 -0.73
C ASP A 363 -0.87 3.51 0.21
N ALA A 364 -0.54 2.34 0.77
CA ALA A 364 -1.43 1.54 1.59
C ALA A 364 -0.73 0.72 2.67
N PHE A 365 -1.53 0.20 3.60
CA PHE A 365 -1.09 -0.71 4.67
C PHE A 365 -1.76 -2.08 4.50
N GLU A 366 -0.95 -3.10 4.28
CA GLU A 366 -1.43 -4.45 3.98
C GLU A 366 -0.90 -5.48 4.98
N PRO A 367 -1.70 -6.51 5.33
CA PRO A 367 -1.25 -7.53 6.24
C PRO A 367 -0.17 -8.36 5.56
N LEU A 368 0.89 -8.70 6.28
CA LEU A 368 1.78 -9.77 5.81
C LEU A 368 1.13 -11.12 6.10
N GLY A 369 0.73 -11.83 5.04
CA GLY A 369 0.01 -13.10 5.14
C GLY A 369 -1.50 -12.96 4.97
N LEU A 370 -1.91 -12.44 3.81
CA LEU A 370 -3.32 -12.29 3.45
C LEU A 370 -4.00 -13.65 3.19
N LYS A 371 -3.31 -14.56 2.49
CA LYS A 371 -3.83 -15.88 2.10
C LYS A 371 -3.30 -17.01 2.96
N LYS A 372 -2.06 -16.90 3.43
CA LYS A 372 -1.43 -17.82 4.37
C LYS A 372 -0.61 -17.04 5.36
N ASP A 373 -0.59 -17.49 6.61
CA ASP A 373 0.17 -16.80 7.67
C ASP A 373 1.63 -16.67 7.28
N PHE A 374 2.17 -15.45 7.43
CA PHE A 374 3.58 -15.19 7.24
C PHE A 374 4.28 -15.47 8.58
N MET A 375 5.10 -16.52 8.62
CA MET A 375 5.68 -17.01 9.87
C MET A 375 7.00 -16.31 10.15
N PHE A 376 7.02 -15.44 11.15
CA PHE A 376 8.22 -14.74 11.59
C PHE A 376 8.88 -15.35 12.85
N GLY A 377 8.36 -16.46 13.36
CA GLY A 377 8.68 -16.93 14.70
C GLY A 377 8.05 -16.02 15.76
N ASP A 378 8.82 -15.59 16.75
CA ASP A 378 8.34 -14.70 17.82
C ASP A 378 7.99 -13.32 17.24
N ILE A 379 6.77 -12.85 17.51
CA ILE A 379 6.27 -11.54 17.06
C ILE A 379 6.92 -10.44 17.92
N THR A 380 7.54 -9.47 17.27
CA THR A 380 8.15 -8.27 17.86
C THR A 380 7.31 -7.03 17.55
N ASP A 381 7.63 -5.90 18.18
CA ASP A 381 6.97 -4.62 17.88
C ASP A 381 7.08 -4.23 16.40
N ALA A 382 8.20 -4.57 15.73
CA ALA A 382 8.37 -4.32 14.31
C ALA A 382 7.33 -5.06 13.45
N ASP A 383 6.88 -6.24 13.90
CA ASP A 383 5.88 -7.04 13.18
C ASP A 383 4.46 -6.56 13.45
N ILE A 384 4.17 -6.04 14.65
CA ILE A 384 2.84 -5.50 15.00
C ILE A 384 2.43 -4.44 13.97
N GLY A 385 3.39 -3.63 13.51
CA GLY A 385 3.23 -2.73 12.39
C GLY A 385 2.26 -1.59 12.69
N ARG A 386 1.30 -1.36 11.79
CA ARG A 386 0.36 -0.23 11.83
C ARG A 386 -0.46 -0.15 13.12
N MET A 387 -0.76 -1.28 13.76
CA MET A 387 -1.45 -1.31 15.06
C MET A 387 -0.65 -0.58 16.18
N ASN A 388 0.67 -0.44 16.05
CA ASN A 388 1.46 0.38 16.98
C ASN A 388 1.03 1.86 16.97
N VAL A 389 0.44 2.31 15.87
CA VAL A 389 -0.03 3.69 15.66
C VAL A 389 -1.53 3.78 15.94
N THR A 390 -2.34 2.94 15.28
CA THR A 390 -3.80 3.07 15.27
C THR A 390 -4.49 2.44 16.47
N ARG A 391 -3.83 1.47 17.11
CA ARG A 391 -4.40 0.59 18.16
C ARG A 391 -5.58 -0.27 17.71
N ASP A 392 -5.91 -0.26 16.41
CA ASP A 392 -6.94 -1.13 15.84
C ASP A 392 -6.39 -2.54 15.61
N VAL A 393 -7.10 -3.55 16.09
CA VAL A 393 -6.75 -4.97 15.91
C VAL A 393 -6.71 -5.37 14.43
N ARG A 394 -7.50 -4.73 13.56
CA ARG A 394 -7.46 -4.95 12.11
C ARG A 394 -6.09 -4.60 11.49
N ASP A 395 -5.37 -3.68 12.13
CA ASP A 395 -4.08 -3.19 11.66
C ASP A 395 -2.90 -4.01 12.18
N ARG A 396 -3.17 -5.07 12.94
CA ARG A 396 -2.14 -6.00 13.40
C ARG A 396 -1.48 -6.69 12.21
N LEU A 397 -0.14 -6.75 12.22
CA LEU A 397 0.67 -7.31 11.13
C LEU A 397 0.54 -6.57 9.80
N ARG A 398 -0.09 -5.39 9.77
CA ARG A 398 -0.10 -4.55 8.58
C ARG A 398 1.14 -3.68 8.55
N GLN A 399 1.81 -3.70 7.41
CA GLN A 399 2.94 -2.83 7.14
C GLN A 399 2.58 -1.91 5.97
N LYS A 400 3.18 -0.73 5.94
CA LYS A 400 3.17 0.09 4.72
C LYS A 400 3.76 -0.75 3.61
N VAL A 401 3.03 -0.90 2.51
CA VAL A 401 3.54 -1.61 1.33
C VAL A 401 4.80 -0.88 0.86
N PRO A 402 5.98 -1.52 0.81
CA PRO A 402 7.20 -0.84 0.41
C PRO A 402 7.15 -0.49 -1.08
N THR A 403 7.83 0.60 -1.46
CA THR A 403 8.09 0.91 -2.87
C THR A 403 8.87 -0.23 -3.52
N LEU A 404 8.53 -0.59 -4.75
CA LEU A 404 9.34 -1.52 -5.56
C LEU A 404 10.30 -0.78 -6.50
N ARG A 405 10.28 0.55 -6.52
CA ARG A 405 11.32 1.35 -7.19
C ARG A 405 12.67 1.06 -6.57
N ASN A 406 13.66 0.77 -7.42
CA ASN A 406 15.02 0.40 -7.01
C ASN A 406 15.12 -0.86 -6.12
N VAL A 407 14.11 -1.72 -6.07
CA VAL A 407 14.11 -2.92 -5.19
C VAL A 407 15.27 -3.87 -5.46
N ALA A 408 15.81 -3.86 -6.69
CA ALA A 408 17.01 -4.61 -7.05
C ALA A 408 18.32 -4.11 -6.40
N LEU A 409 18.28 -2.99 -5.69
CA LEU A 409 19.44 -2.36 -5.05
C LEU A 409 19.36 -2.33 -3.51
N THR A 410 18.29 -2.88 -2.93
CA THR A 410 17.92 -2.69 -1.51
C THR A 410 17.71 -4.01 -0.78
N GLU A 411 18.47 -5.05 -1.10
CA GLU A 411 18.48 -6.25 -0.28
C GLU A 411 19.11 -5.97 1.10
N PRO A 412 18.81 -6.77 2.14
CA PRO A 412 17.80 -7.83 2.18
C PRO A 412 16.36 -7.29 2.31
N TYR A 413 15.38 -8.16 2.09
CA TYR A 413 13.97 -7.82 1.90
C TYR A 413 13.10 -8.07 3.14
N PHE A 414 11.92 -7.44 3.10
CA PHE A 414 10.93 -7.33 4.18
C PHE A 414 11.41 -6.50 5.38
N HIS A 415 10.49 -6.16 6.27
CA HIS A 415 10.79 -5.25 7.39
C HIS A 415 11.83 -5.81 8.35
N ARG A 416 12.02 -7.13 8.43
CA ARG A 416 13.09 -7.74 9.24
C ARG A 416 14.42 -7.90 8.53
N GLY A 417 14.48 -7.69 7.20
CA GLY A 417 15.66 -7.96 6.39
C GLY A 417 16.09 -9.43 6.40
N ASP A 418 15.15 -10.36 6.58
CA ASP A 418 15.42 -11.80 6.72
C ASP A 418 15.57 -12.53 5.38
N VAL A 419 15.19 -11.89 4.27
CA VAL A 419 15.14 -12.55 2.96
C VAL A 419 16.19 -11.96 2.04
N ALA A 420 17.14 -12.79 1.60
CA ALA A 420 18.36 -12.31 0.96
C ALA A 420 18.18 -11.97 -0.53
N THR A 421 17.20 -12.57 -1.22
CA THR A 421 17.09 -12.50 -2.69
C THR A 421 15.70 -12.08 -3.15
N LEU A 422 15.65 -11.38 -4.30
CA LEU A 422 14.37 -11.03 -4.94
C LEU A 422 13.56 -12.26 -5.32
N ASP A 423 14.22 -13.32 -5.80
CA ASP A 423 13.58 -14.58 -6.16
C ASP A 423 12.80 -15.17 -4.97
N GLU A 424 13.44 -15.26 -3.81
CA GLU A 424 12.80 -15.75 -2.59
C GLU A 424 11.69 -14.80 -2.12
N ALA A 425 11.93 -13.48 -2.16
CA ALA A 425 10.91 -12.49 -1.80
C ALA A 425 9.65 -12.62 -2.68
N VAL A 426 9.81 -12.78 -4.00
CA VAL A 426 8.71 -13.00 -4.95
C VAL A 426 7.97 -14.30 -4.63
N LYS A 427 8.68 -15.41 -4.40
CA LYS A 427 8.07 -16.71 -4.04
C LYS A 427 7.26 -16.61 -2.74
N LEU A 428 7.80 -15.94 -1.73
CA LEU A 428 7.10 -15.73 -0.46
C LEU A 428 5.86 -14.84 -0.63
N MET A 429 5.93 -13.78 -1.44
CA MET A 429 4.76 -12.95 -1.74
C MET A 429 3.67 -13.73 -2.49
N LEU A 430 4.04 -14.53 -3.50
CA LEU A 430 3.11 -15.42 -4.21
C LEU A 430 2.44 -16.40 -3.24
N HIS A 431 3.22 -17.01 -2.34
CA HIS A 431 2.72 -18.00 -1.40
C HIS A 431 1.79 -17.40 -0.33
N HIS A 432 2.24 -16.35 0.36
CA HIS A 432 1.58 -15.80 1.54
C HIS A 432 0.50 -14.76 1.20
N GLN A 433 0.67 -13.97 0.15
CA GLN A 433 -0.27 -12.91 -0.22
C GLN A 433 -1.26 -13.33 -1.30
N VAL A 434 -0.82 -14.13 -2.27
CA VAL A 434 -1.66 -14.54 -3.40
C VAL A 434 -2.24 -15.95 -3.19
N GLY A 435 -1.52 -16.80 -2.46
CA GLY A 435 -1.92 -18.18 -2.19
C GLY A 435 -1.55 -19.14 -3.32
N THR A 436 -0.57 -18.79 -4.15
CA THR A 436 -0.16 -19.57 -5.33
C THR A 436 1.34 -19.86 -5.34
N SER A 437 1.78 -20.65 -6.30
CA SER A 437 3.20 -20.92 -6.60
C SER A 437 3.32 -20.99 -8.11
N LEU A 438 4.38 -20.41 -8.66
CA LEU A 438 4.60 -20.36 -10.10
C LEU A 438 5.81 -21.22 -10.50
N PRO A 439 5.86 -21.71 -11.76
CA PRO A 439 7.08 -22.23 -12.34
C PRO A 439 8.25 -21.26 -12.16
N GLN A 440 9.46 -21.78 -12.00
CA GLN A 440 10.65 -20.94 -11.77
C GLN A 440 10.81 -19.88 -12.87
N GLN A 441 10.56 -20.22 -14.14
CA GLN A 441 10.66 -19.28 -15.27
C GLN A 441 9.75 -18.05 -15.11
N ASP A 442 8.56 -18.22 -14.53
CA ASP A 442 7.61 -17.12 -14.34
C ASP A 442 8.04 -16.21 -13.18
N VAL A 443 8.57 -16.81 -12.10
CA VAL A 443 9.22 -16.06 -11.00
C VAL A 443 10.39 -15.25 -11.55
N ASP A 444 11.21 -15.89 -12.36
CA ASP A 444 12.34 -15.34 -13.08
C ASP A 444 11.97 -14.16 -13.99
N ASP A 445 10.81 -14.21 -14.63
CA ASP A 445 10.28 -13.13 -15.48
C ASP A 445 9.78 -11.97 -14.61
N ILE A 446 9.10 -12.24 -13.49
CA ILE A 446 8.72 -11.21 -12.51
C ILE A 446 9.96 -10.52 -11.93
N VAL A 447 11.00 -11.27 -11.55
CA VAL A 447 12.26 -10.71 -11.04
C VAL A 447 12.92 -9.84 -12.12
N ALA A 448 12.93 -10.27 -13.39
CA ALA A 448 13.44 -9.45 -14.48
C ALA A 448 12.67 -8.12 -14.62
N PHE A 449 11.34 -8.15 -14.47
CA PHE A 449 10.51 -6.94 -14.38
C PHE A 449 10.92 -6.07 -13.18
N LEU A 450 11.12 -6.62 -11.98
CA LEU A 450 11.55 -5.83 -10.82
C LEU A 450 12.91 -5.13 -11.03
N HIS A 451 13.84 -5.74 -11.77
CA HIS A 451 15.09 -5.08 -12.17
C HIS A 451 14.87 -3.87 -13.09
N SER A 452 13.77 -3.84 -13.87
CA SER A 452 13.43 -2.69 -14.72
C SER A 452 12.91 -1.47 -13.93
N LEU A 453 12.65 -1.64 -12.63
CA LEU A 453 12.17 -0.59 -11.73
C LEU A 453 13.29 0.26 -11.13
N THR A 454 14.55 -0.04 -11.45
CA THR A 454 15.69 0.80 -11.03
C THR A 454 15.77 2.04 -11.91
N GLY A 455 15.60 3.19 -11.29
CA GLY A 455 15.72 4.50 -11.94
C GLY A 455 17.10 5.12 -11.79
N VAL A 456 17.22 6.35 -12.26
CA VAL A 456 18.46 7.13 -12.25
C VAL A 456 18.33 8.29 -11.27
N TYR A 457 19.17 8.29 -10.23
CA TYR A 457 19.33 9.46 -9.37
C TYR A 457 20.27 10.46 -10.05
N THR A 458 19.79 11.69 -10.27
CA THR A 458 20.63 12.81 -10.71
C THR A 458 20.73 13.80 -9.56
N PRO A 459 21.94 14.04 -8.99
CA PRO A 459 22.11 15.00 -7.91
C PRO A 459 21.58 16.38 -8.31
N HIS A 460 20.85 17.03 -7.39
CA HIS A 460 20.45 18.42 -7.58
C HIS A 460 21.71 19.28 -7.75
N PRO A 461 21.77 20.19 -8.75
CA PRO A 461 22.88 21.11 -8.93
C PRO A 461 23.09 21.98 -7.67
N ASP A 462 24.36 22.21 -7.30
CA ASP A 462 24.71 23.00 -6.12
C ASP A 462 24.43 24.51 -6.29
#